data_AF-A0A7V3RJ67-F1
#
_entry.id   AF-A0A7V3RJ67-F1
#
_cell.length_a   1.000
_cell.length_b   1.000
_cell.length_c   1.000
_cell.angle_alpha   90.00
_cell.angle_beta   90.00
_cell.angle_gamma   90.00
#
_symmetry.space_group_name_H-M   'P 1'
#
loop_
_entity.id
_entity.type
_entity.pdbx_description
1 polymer ?
#
loop_
_entity_poly.entity_id
_entity_poly.type
_entity_poly.pdbx_seq_one_letter_code
_entity_poly.pdbx_strand_id
1 'polypeptide(L)'
;MPVKKEKKIIFVEIKSDEDTDVKNRDKIAGAADYFMQLNSKIEKMGLEYCFYFLTPADYTGFFEKVIRNNKAFIGELHAGLLRKSREELKY
;
A
#
# COMPACT_ATOMS: atom_id res chain seq x y z
N MET A 1 -5.55 -9.38 1.20
CA MET A 1 -5.19 -10.62 0.49
C MET A 1 -3.74 -10.52 0.00
N PRO A 2 -2.89 -11.55 0.18
CA PRO A 2 -1.56 -11.58 -0.43
C PRO A 2 -1.63 -12.02 -1.90
N VAL A 3 -0.87 -11.35 -2.77
CA VAL A 3 -0.65 -11.68 -4.18
C VAL A 3 0.85 -11.90 -4.37
N LYS A 4 1.25 -13.01 -5.01
CA LYS A 4 2.67 -13.29 -5.31
C LYS A 4 2.97 -13.00 -6.77
N LYS A 5 3.99 -12.20 -7.03
CA LYS A 5 4.51 -11.91 -8.38
C LYS A 5 6.02 -12.00 -8.36
N GLU A 6 6.58 -13.04 -8.97
CA GLU A 6 8.03 -13.31 -8.95
C GLU A 6 8.58 -13.31 -7.52
N LYS A 7 9.47 -12.35 -7.19
CA LYS A 7 10.04 -12.17 -5.86
C LYS A 7 9.29 -11.13 -5.00
N LYS A 8 8.17 -10.60 -5.49
CA LYS A 8 7.30 -9.68 -4.76
C LYS A 8 6.16 -10.43 -4.06
N ILE A 9 5.97 -10.11 -2.79
CA ILE A 9 4.82 -10.52 -1.99
C ILE A 9 4.02 -9.27 -1.67
N ILE A 10 2.85 -9.17 -2.30
CA ILE A 10 2.06 -7.94 -2.33
C ILE A 10 0.85 -8.13 -1.43
N PHE A 11 0.74 -7.32 -0.38
CA PHE A 11 -0.43 -7.26 0.48
C PHE A 11 -1.37 -6.17 0.01
N VAL A 12 -2.61 -6.55 -0.25
CA VAL A 12 -3.67 -5.63 -0.65
C VAL A 12 -4.77 -5.63 0.40
N GLU A 13 -5.16 -4.45 0.87
CA GLU A 13 -6.39 -4.22 1.63
C GLU A 13 -7.31 -3.31 0.79
N ILE A 14 -8.54 -3.78 0.58
CA ILE A 14 -9.54 -3.06 -0.22
C ILE A 14 -10.27 -2.07 0.69
N LYS A 15 -10.48 -0.86 0.17
CA LYS A 15 -11.11 0.27 0.86
C LYS A 15 -12.22 0.90 0.03
N SER A 16 -13.15 1.56 0.70
CA SER A 16 -14.03 2.53 0.03
C SER A 16 -13.24 3.80 -0.28
N ASP A 17 -13.68 4.60 -1.25
CA ASP A 17 -13.06 5.90 -1.53
C ASP A 17 -13.21 6.89 -0.35
N GLU A 18 -14.18 6.64 0.54
CA GLU A 18 -14.51 7.51 1.68
C GLU A 18 -13.77 7.13 2.97
N ASP A 19 -12.97 6.04 2.95
CA ASP A 19 -12.26 5.45 4.10
C ASP A 19 -11.04 6.29 4.56
N THR A 20 -11.21 7.60 4.73
CA THR A 20 -10.14 8.56 5.01
C THR A 20 -9.80 8.71 6.50
N ASP A 21 -10.25 7.80 7.36
CA ASP A 21 -10.10 7.93 8.82
C ASP A 21 -8.66 7.80 9.37
N VAL A 22 -8.46 8.27 10.61
CA VAL A 22 -7.20 8.17 11.36
C VAL A 22 -6.69 6.73 11.47
N LYS A 23 -7.59 5.76 11.61
CA LYS A 23 -7.23 4.34 11.75
C LYS A 23 -6.59 3.81 10.46
N ASN A 24 -7.08 4.21 9.29
CA ASN A 24 -6.49 3.83 8.00
C ASN A 24 -5.17 4.57 7.77
N ARG A 25 -5.04 5.83 8.18
CA ARG A 25 -3.75 6.54 8.17
C ARG A 25 -2.69 5.83 9.03
N ASP A 26 -3.04 5.47 10.25
CA ASP A 26 -2.13 4.77 11.16
C ASP A 26 -1.77 3.36 10.66
N LYS A 27 -2.70 2.67 9.97
CA LYS A 27 -2.40 1.41 9.29
C LYS A 27 -1.37 1.58 8.18
N ILE A 28 -1.50 2.60 7.32
CA ILE A 28 -0.50 2.84 6.25
C ILE A 28 0.86 3.12 6.87
N ALA A 29 0.92 4.02 7.87
CA ALA A 29 2.17 4.36 8.54
C ALA A 29 2.83 3.12 9.16
N GLY A 30 2.06 2.33 9.92
CA GLY A 30 2.55 1.10 10.54
C GLY A 30 2.98 0.04 9.51
N ALA A 31 2.24 -0.12 8.42
CA ALA A 31 2.61 -1.02 7.34
C ALA A 31 3.89 -0.57 6.63
N ALA A 32 4.02 0.72 6.32
CA ALA A 32 5.21 1.28 5.69
C ALA A 32 6.46 1.04 6.54
N ASP A 33 6.41 1.37 7.84
CA ASP A 33 7.52 1.16 8.77
C ASP A 33 7.87 -0.33 8.91
N TYR A 34 6.86 -1.19 9.04
CA TYR A 34 7.05 -2.63 9.16
C TYR A 34 7.71 -3.24 7.91
N PHE A 35 7.17 -2.95 6.73
CA PHE A 35 7.68 -3.53 5.48
C PHE A 35 9.04 -2.96 5.09
N MET A 36 9.32 -1.69 5.40
CA MET A 36 10.67 -1.13 5.26
C MET A 36 11.68 -1.92 6.10
N GLN A 37 11.39 -2.16 7.38
CA GLN A 37 12.27 -2.92 8.25
C GLN A 37 12.41 -4.39 7.82
N LEU A 38 11.30 -5.02 7.41
CA LEU A 38 11.32 -6.39 6.92
C LEU A 38 12.18 -6.53 5.67
N ASN A 39 11.95 -5.68 4.66
CA ASN A 39 12.68 -5.72 3.39
C ASN A 39 14.17 -5.50 3.60
N SER A 40 14.57 -4.59 4.50
CA SER A 40 15.97 -4.40 4.86
C SER A 40 16.61 -5.68 5.42
N LYS A 41 15.88 -6.46 6.24
CA LYS A 41 16.41 -7.72 6.82
C LYS A 41 16.56 -8.84 5.80
N ILE A 42 15.71 -8.86 4.77
CA ILE A 42 15.63 -9.97 3.81
C ILE A 42 16.15 -9.60 2.41
N GLU A 43 16.75 -8.41 2.25
CA GLU A 43 17.25 -7.88 0.97
C GLU A 43 18.12 -8.91 0.22
N LYS A 44 18.99 -9.63 0.95
CA LYS A 44 19.88 -10.66 0.40
C LYS A 44 19.14 -11.86 -0.21
N MET A 45 17.89 -12.09 0.17
CA MET A 45 17.03 -13.14 -0.41
C MET A 45 16.41 -12.69 -1.74
N GLY A 46 16.54 -11.40 -2.09
CA GLY A 46 15.94 -10.78 -3.26
C GLY A 46 14.42 -10.72 -3.21
N LEU A 47 13.81 -10.91 -2.04
CA LEU A 47 12.37 -10.81 -1.82
C LEU A 47 11.99 -9.38 -1.46
N GLU A 48 10.82 -8.94 -1.91
CA GLU A 48 10.28 -7.62 -1.60
C GLU A 48 8.82 -7.75 -1.18
N TYR A 49 8.51 -7.21 0.00
CA TYR A 49 7.16 -7.15 0.53
C TYR A 49 6.59 -5.75 0.31
N CYS A 50 5.41 -5.66 -0.30
CA CYS A 50 4.76 -4.40 -0.59
C CYS A 50 3.36 -4.38 0.03
N PHE A 51 2.88 -3.18 0.39
CA PHE A 51 1.53 -2.99 0.91
C PHE A 51 0.79 -1.90 0.13
N TYR A 52 -0.45 -2.20 -0.24
CA TYR A 52 -1.31 -1.27 -0.96
C TYR A 52 -2.70 -1.25 -0.33
N PHE A 53 -3.19 -0.03 -0.08
CA PHE A 53 -4.62 0.24 -0.11
C PHE A 53 -5.06 0.47 -1.53
N LEU A 54 -6.14 -0.21 -1.91
CA LEU A 54 -6.81 -0.01 -3.19
C LEU A 54 -8.27 0.31 -2.93
N THR A 55 -8.75 1.35 -3.60
CA THR A 55 -10.19 1.54 -3.81
C THR A 55 -10.62 0.92 -5.14
N PRO A 56 -11.93 0.78 -5.42
CA PRO A 56 -12.38 0.26 -6.71
C PRO A 56 -11.81 1.03 -7.91
N ALA A 57 -11.59 2.34 -7.76
CA ALA A 57 -11.00 3.19 -8.80
C ALA A 57 -9.54 2.81 -9.11
N ASP A 58 -8.81 2.26 -8.13
CA ASP A 58 -7.40 1.91 -8.26
C ASP A 58 -7.15 0.60 -9.02
N TYR A 59 -8.14 -0.27 -9.17
CA TYR A 59 -7.92 -1.65 -9.62
C TYR A 59 -7.25 -1.72 -10.98
N THR A 60 -7.81 -1.04 -11.98
CA THR A 60 -7.28 -1.05 -13.35
C THR A 60 -5.83 -0.56 -13.38
N GLY A 61 -5.55 0.54 -12.67
CA GLY A 61 -4.21 1.13 -12.57
C GLY A 61 -3.22 0.22 -11.85
N PHE A 62 -3.63 -0.40 -10.75
CA PHE A 62 -2.84 -1.33 -9.96
C PHE A 62 -2.50 -2.59 -10.76
N PHE A 63 -3.48 -3.25 -11.37
CA PHE A 63 -3.25 -4.47 -12.14
C PHE A 63 -2.36 -4.21 -13.35
N GLU A 64 -2.58 -3.09 -14.06
CA GLU A 64 -1.74 -2.74 -15.20
C GLU A 64 -0.31 -2.40 -14.76
N LYS A 65 -0.13 -1.52 -13.77
CA LYS A 65 1.23 -1.08 -13.40
C LYS A 65 1.97 -2.12 -12.58
N VAL A 66 1.39 -2.61 -11.49
CA VAL A 66 2.08 -3.45 -10.50
C VAL A 66 2.14 -4.91 -10.97
N ILE A 67 1.02 -5.47 -11.42
CA ILE A 67 0.94 -6.90 -11.73
C ILE A 67 1.51 -7.21 -13.11
N ARG A 68 1.13 -6.46 -14.15
CA ARG A 68 1.57 -6.71 -15.53
C ARG A 68 2.95 -6.13 -15.82
N ASN A 69 3.18 -4.87 -15.42
CA ASN A 69 4.37 -4.11 -15.84
C ASN A 69 5.46 -3.99 -14.76
N ASN A 70 5.26 -4.54 -13.55
CA ASN A 70 6.19 -4.44 -12.43
C ASN A 70 6.62 -2.99 -12.08
N LYS A 71 5.72 -2.03 -12.28
CA LYS A 71 5.90 -0.61 -11.99
C LYS A 71 5.26 -0.23 -10.66
N ALA A 72 5.79 0.80 -10.01
CA ALA A 72 5.22 1.37 -8.80
C ALA A 72 3.83 1.98 -9.07
N PHE A 73 2.99 1.94 -8.05
CA PHE A 73 1.64 2.51 -8.06
C PHE A 73 1.35 3.12 -6.69
N ILE A 74 0.60 4.21 -6.66
CA ILE A 74 0.02 4.72 -5.42
C ILE A 74 -1.39 5.18 -5.77
N GLY A 75 -2.38 4.60 -5.09
CA GLY A 75 -3.78 4.97 -5.24
C GLY A 75 -4.06 6.33 -4.62
N GLU A 76 -5.16 6.96 -5.02
CA GLU A 76 -5.50 8.32 -4.56
C GLU A 76 -5.73 8.35 -3.04
N LEU A 77 -6.51 7.41 -2.51
CA LEU A 77 -6.73 7.27 -1.07
C LEU A 77 -5.41 7.04 -0.32
N HIS A 78 -4.54 6.18 -0.85
CA HIS A 78 -3.24 5.89 -0.24
C HIS A 78 -2.38 7.16 -0.17
N ALA A 79 -2.28 7.90 -1.27
CA ALA A 79 -1.55 9.16 -1.33
C ALA A 79 -2.15 10.21 -0.38
N GLY A 80 -3.49 10.29 -0.30
CA GLY A 80 -4.19 11.21 0.58
C GLY A 80 -3.89 10.93 2.05
N LEU A 81 -3.99 9.68 2.48
CA LEU A 81 -3.73 9.26 3.87
C LEU A 81 -2.26 9.44 4.29
N LEU A 82 -1.31 9.37 3.35
CA LEU A 82 0.10 9.68 3.63
C LEU A 82 0.37 11.18 3.80
N ARG A 83 -0.42 12.04 3.15
CA ARG A 83 -0.24 13.49 3.19
C ARG A 83 -0.90 14.14 4.40
N LYS A 84 -2.03 13.60 4.85
CA LYS A 84 -2.81 14.18 5.94
C LYS A 84 -2.22 13.85 7.32
N SER A 85 -2.12 14.86 8.17
CA SER A 85 -1.83 14.73 9.60
C SER A 85 -3.00 14.06 10.33
N ARG A 86 -2.76 13.58 11.56
CA ARG A 86 -3.81 13.00 12.39
C ARG A 86 -4.89 14.04 12.73
N GLU A 87 -4.51 15.31 12.82
CA GLU A 87 -5.38 16.44 13.14
C GLU A 87 -6.33 16.77 11.99
N GLU A 88 -5.87 16.66 10.74
CA GLU A 88 -6.66 16.85 9.52
C GLU A 88 -7.69 15.73 9.25
N LEU A 89 -7.63 14.64 10.00
CA LEU A 89 -8.51 13.46 9.86
C LEU A 89 -9.52 13.31 11.00
N LYS A 90 -9.52 14.23 11.97
CA LYS A 90 -10.40 14.20 13.15
C LYS A 90 -11.70 15.01 12.97
N TYR A 91 -11.82 15.75 11.87
CA TYR A 91 -12.95 16.62 11.53
C TYR A 91 -13.45 16.32 10.13
#